data_AF-A0A7J9XXY7-F1
#
_entry.id   AF-A0A7J9XXY7-F1
#
_cell.length_a   1.000
_cell.length_b   1.000
_cell.length_c   1.000
_cell.angle_alpha   90.00
_cell.angle_beta   90.00
_cell.angle_gamma   90.00
#
_symmetry.space_group_name_H-M   'P 1'
#
loop_
_entity.id
_entity.type
_entity.pdbx_description
1 polymer ?
#
loop_
_entity_poly.entity_id
_entity_poly.type
_entity_poly.pdbx_seq_one_letter_code
_entity_poly.pdbx_strand_id
1 'polypeptide(L)' 'MLDGAARIDDLFSETAKQGMPALAMTDHGNVFGAYEFYAKAKKHGIRPILGTEAYITPKTSRFDKTRVRW' A
#
# COMPACT_ATOMS: atom_id res chain seq x y z
N MET A 1 -2.33 -1.77 -12.36
CA MET A 1 -1.23 -2.15 -11.46
C MET A 1 0.00 -2.40 -12.33
N LEU A 2 0.72 -1.33 -12.65
CA LEU A 2 1.83 -1.35 -13.63
C LEU A 2 3.13 -0.76 -13.06
N ASP A 3 3.06 -0.09 -11.90
CA ASP A 3 4.15 0.79 -11.43
C ASP A 3 4.89 0.23 -10.18
N GLY A 4 4.49 -0.95 -9.70
CA GLY A 4 5.15 -1.64 -8.59
C GLY A 4 6.15 -2.70 -9.08
N ALA A 5 7.45 -2.42 -8.96
CA ALA A 5 8.52 -3.36 -9.36
C ALA A 5 9.22 -4.05 -8.17
N ALA A 6 8.99 -3.58 -6.94
CA ALA A 6 9.65 -4.11 -5.76
C ALA A 6 9.15 -5.52 -5.42
N ARG A 7 10.07 -6.49 -5.32
CA ARG A 7 9.76 -7.81 -4.77
C ARG A 7 9.71 -7.72 -3.25
N ILE A 8 8.62 -8.19 -2.65
CA ILE A 8 8.34 -8.01 -1.23
C ILE A 8 9.44 -8.62 -0.33
N ASP A 9 9.99 -9.78 -0.68
CA ASP A 9 11.03 -10.43 0.15
C ASP A 9 12.36 -9.67 0.13
N ASP A 10 12.76 -9.15 -1.05
CA ASP A 10 13.98 -8.34 -1.21
C ASP A 10 13.84 -7.02 -0.45
N LEU A 11 12.66 -6.41 -0.50
CA LEU A 11 12.32 -5.18 0.20
C LEU A 11 12.45 -5.34 1.73
N PHE A 12 11.94 -6.42 2.31
CA PHE A 12 12.09 -6.69 3.74
C PHE A 12 13.52 -7.07 4.13
N SER A 13 14.24 -7.80 3.29
CA SER A 13 15.66 -8.10 3.55
C SER A 13 16.47 -6.81 3.63
N GLU A 14 16.23 -5.86 2.74
CA GLU A 14 16.93 -4.58 2.72
C GLU A 14 16.53 -3.69 3.91
N THR A 15 15.24 -3.66 4.25
CA THR A 15 14.74 -2.96 5.44
C THR A 15 15.40 -3.49 6.72
N ALA A 16 15.57 -4.81 6.84
CA ALA A 16 16.24 -5.43 7.97
C ALA A 16 17.73 -5.07 8.03
N LYS A 17 18.44 -5.09 6.88
CA LYS A 17 19.86 -4.69 6.80
C LYS A 17 20.07 -3.24 7.25
N GLN A 18 19.13 -2.35 6.95
CA GLN A 18 19.17 -0.95 7.34
C GLN A 18 18.75 -0.73 8.81
N GLY A 19 18.38 -1.77 9.54
CA GLY A 19 17.94 -1.67 10.94
C GLY A 19 16.59 -0.95 11.11
N MET A 20 15.78 -0.86 10.05
CA MET A 20 14.49 -0.19 10.10
C MET A 20 13.44 -1.08 10.80
N PRO A 21 12.76 -0.60 11.86
CA PRO A 21 11.86 -1.44 12.65
C PRO A 21 10.48 -1.66 12.02
N ALA A 22 10.12 -0.88 11.01
CA ALA A 22 8.80 -0.91 10.38
C ALA A 22 8.86 -0.52 8.90
N LEU A 23 7.90 -1.02 8.12
CA LEU A 23 7.73 -0.67 6.70
C LEU A 23 6.25 -0.55 6.36
N ALA A 24 5.91 0.44 5.54
CA ALA A 24 4.55 0.67 5.06
C ALA A 24 4.35 0.21 3.62
N MET A 25 3.17 -0.35 3.34
CA MET A 25 2.69 -0.62 1.99
C MET A 25 1.60 0.40 1.65
N THR A 26 1.68 1.03 0.48
CA THR A 26 0.71 2.04 0.02
C THR A 26 0.44 1.88 -1.48
N ASP A 27 -0.14 0.75 -1.88
CA ASP A 27 -0.41 0.47 -3.29
C ASP A 27 -1.46 1.42 -3.89
N HIS A 28 -1.34 1.68 -5.19
CA HIS A 28 -2.26 2.53 -5.96
C HIS A 28 -3.71 2.01 -5.93
N GLY A 29 -4.57 2.68 -5.14
CA GLY A 29 -6.01 2.44 -5.08
C GLY A 29 -6.44 1.03 -4.68
N ASN A 30 -5.53 0.22 -4.13
CA ASN A 30 -5.81 -1.16 -3.75
C ASN A 30 -4.99 -1.59 -2.51
N VAL A 31 -5.30 -2.80 -2.03
CA VAL A 31 -4.62 -3.46 -0.89
C VAL A 31 -4.41 -4.96 -1.17
N PHE A 32 -4.27 -5.36 -2.44
CA PHE A 32 -4.20 -6.78 -2.81
C PHE A 32 -2.99 -7.50 -2.20
N GLY A 33 -1.86 -6.79 -2.09
CA GLY A 33 -0.64 -7.31 -1.48
C GLY A 33 -0.66 -7.38 0.05
N ALA A 34 -1.72 -6.93 0.74
CA ALA A 34 -1.70 -6.72 2.18
C ALA A 34 -1.38 -7.99 3.00
N TYR A 35 -1.95 -9.14 2.60
CA TYR A 35 -1.70 -10.39 3.29
C TYR A 35 -0.25 -10.88 3.09
N GLU A 36 0.24 -10.86 1.85
CA GLU A 36 1.61 -11.28 1.54
C GLU A 36 2.62 -10.36 2.23
N PHE A 37 2.40 -9.05 2.18
CA PHE A 37 3.21 -8.05 2.87
C PHE A 37 3.26 -8.31 4.37
N TYR A 38 2.11 -8.56 5.01
CA TYR A 38 2.06 -8.90 6.44
C TYR A 38 2.81 -10.20 6.77
N ALA A 39 2.59 -11.26 5.99
CA ALA A 39 3.21 -12.56 6.24
C ALA A 39 4.74 -12.49 6.12
N LYS A 40 5.24 -11.76 5.11
CA LYS A 40 6.67 -11.55 4.89
C LYS A 40 7.27 -10.63 5.96
N ALA A 41 6.60 -9.54 6.32
CA ALA A 41 7.04 -8.67 7.42
C ALA A 41 7.28 -9.45 8.71
N LYS A 42 6.32 -10.32 9.06
CA LYS A 42 6.41 -11.18 10.26
C LYS A 42 7.59 -12.15 10.20
N LYS A 43 7.88 -12.73 9.03
CA LYS A 43 9.04 -13.60 8.81
C LYS A 43 10.37 -12.87 9.04
N HIS A 44 10.44 -11.60 8.63
CA HIS A 44 11.64 -10.75 8.76
C HIS A 44 11.70 -9.97 10.09
N GLY A 45 10.74 -10.14 11.01
CA GLY A 45 10.72 -9.45 12.29
C GLY A 45 10.44 -7.94 12.19
N ILE A 46 9.90 -7.47 11.07
CA ILE A 46 9.61 -6.06 10.80
C ILE A 46 8.12 -5.80 11.07
N ARG A 47 7.80 -4.65 11.68
CA ARG A 47 6.41 -4.25 11.90
C ARG A 47 5.77 -3.76 10.59
N PRO A 48 4.76 -4.45 10.03
CA PRO A 48 4.07 -3.97 8.84
C PRO A 48 3.12 -2.82 9.18
N ILE A 49 3.02 -1.84 8.28
CA ILE A 49 2.00 -0.78 8.30
C ILE A 49 1.20 -0.92 6.99
N LEU A 50 -0.06 -1.34 7.10
CA LEU A 50 -0.91 -1.54 5.94
C LEU A 50 -1.63 -0.24 5.59
N GLY A 51 -1.34 0.30 4.42
CA GLY A 51 -1.97 1.51 3.87
C GLY A 51 -2.37 1.33 2.41
N THR A 52 -2.83 2.42 1.81
CA THR A 52 -3.19 2.50 0.39
C THR A 52 -2.99 3.92 -0.09
N GLU A 53 -2.55 4.09 -1.33
CA GLU A 53 -2.58 5.38 -1.99
C GLU A 53 -3.96 5.59 -2.60
N ALA A 54 -4.82 6.30 -1.87
CA ALA A 54 -6.21 6.51 -2.27
C ALA A 54 -6.35 7.63 -3.32
N TYR A 55 -7.06 7.34 -4.40
CA TYR A 55 -7.52 8.36 -5.34
C TYR A 55 -8.81 9.00 -4.83
N ILE A 56 -8.79 10.31 -4.59
CA ILE A 56 -9.94 11.07 -4.09
C ILE A 56 -10.29 12.15 -5.13
N THR A 57 -11.56 12.22 -5.52
CA THR A 57 -12.03 13.27 -6.43
C THR A 57 -12.16 14.61 -5.66
N PRO A 58 -11.55 15.70 -6.15
CA PRO A 58 -11.68 17.00 -5.50
C PRO A 58 -13.11 17.54 -5.64
N LYS A 59 -13.59 18.21 -4.58
CA LYS A 59 -14.84 19.01 -4.57
C LYS A 59 -16.14 18.24 -4.91
N THR A 60 -16.11 16.91 -4.92
CA THR A 60 -17.31 16.10 -5.15
C THR A 60 -17.59 15.28 -3.90
N SER A 61 -18.75 15.51 -3.27
CA SER A 61 -19.18 14.71 -2.14
C SER A 61 -19.52 13.29 -2.62
N ARG A 62 -19.15 12.26 -1.84
CA ARG A 62 -19.60 10.87 -2.11
C ARG A 62 -21.13 10.70 -2.10
N PHE A 63 -21.85 11.69 -1.59
CA PHE A 63 -23.31 11.73 -1.53
C PHE A 63 -23.92 12.59 -2.64
N ASP A 64 -23.10 13.26 -3.46
CA ASP A 64 -23.57 14.04 -4.59
C ASP A 64 -24.18 13.10 -5.64
N LYS A 65 -25.42 13.38 -6.04
CA LYS A 65 -26.18 12.64 -7.04
C LYS A 65 -26.48 13.49 -8.27
N THR A 66 -25.87 14.67 -8.37
CA THR A 66 -26.07 15.59 -9.48
C THR A 66 -25.66 14.90 -10.77
N ARG A 67 -26.63 14.67 -11.66
CA ARG A 67 -26.40 13.95 -12.91
C ARG A 67 -25.63 14.87 -13.86
N VAL A 68 -24.35 14.56 -14.08
CA VAL A 68 -23.55 15.23 -15.12
C VAL A 68 -24.09 14.79 -16.49
N ARG A 69 -24.69 15.74 -17.22
CA ARG A 69 -25.00 15.56 -18.64
C ARG A 69 -23.86 16.17 -19.43
N TRP A 70 -23.14 15.32 -20.14
CA TRP A 70 -22.20 15.72 -21.19
C TRP A 70 -22.97 15.95 -22.50
#